data_AF-A0A087MKB2-F1
#
_entry.id   AF-A0A087MKB2-F1
#
_cell.length_a   1.000
_cell.length_b   1.000
_cell.length_c   1.000
_cell.angle_alpha   90.00
_cell.angle_beta   90.00
_cell.angle_gamma   90.00
#
_symmetry.space_group_name_H-M   'P 1'
#
loop_
_entity.id
_entity.type
_entity.pdbx_description
1 polymer ?
#
loop_
_entity_poly.entity_id
_entity_poly.type
_entity_poly.pdbx_seq_one_letter_code
_entity_poly.pdbx_strand_id
1 'polypeptide(L)'
;MAAILSGCDIAKSAAETADRLDRAHQFGEATREPDASDPEGRSFILRAESKAEATWVDAMALFFADNQTCPEGANFSIHGMSPNQEELAKDPAGVVYPGGTVFELRAQCEVAFPHEIAIDPAITQDEAFDRLRLELSGAGPFDPSRYHMTSVSFGELNPKYSALHKALGYMLARGTRECGSAGVQFRNLVVLAPDTPESRTPATGKAYLGAEYECMAAATTESGTPHLEPGP
;
A
#
# COMPACT_ATOMS: atom_id res chain seq x y z
N MET A 1 -34.78 -0.58 -22.19
CA MET A 1 -33.56 -0.04 -21.55
C MET A 1 -32.40 -0.93 -21.97
N ALA A 2 -31.63 -0.48 -22.97
CA ALA A 2 -30.48 -1.21 -23.48
C ALA A 2 -29.22 -0.67 -22.80
N ALA A 3 -28.50 -1.52 -22.10
CA ALA A 3 -27.20 -1.21 -21.53
C ALA A 3 -26.17 -1.18 -22.67
N ILE A 4 -25.52 -0.02 -22.86
CA ILE A 4 -24.38 0.12 -23.77
C ILE A 4 -23.17 -0.47 -23.02
N LEU A 5 -22.84 -1.71 -23.34
CA LEU A 5 -21.56 -2.31 -22.99
C LEU A 5 -20.49 -1.56 -23.79
N SER A 6 -19.75 -0.66 -23.15
CA SER A 6 -18.54 -0.06 -23.71
C SER A 6 -17.51 -1.17 -23.91
N GLY A 7 -17.49 -1.75 -25.11
CA GLY A 7 -16.49 -2.73 -25.50
C GLY A 7 -15.10 -2.11 -25.41
N CYS A 8 -14.19 -2.77 -24.70
CA CYS A 8 -12.77 -2.49 -24.84
C CYS A 8 -12.41 -2.65 -26.32
N ASP A 9 -12.05 -1.55 -26.96
CA ASP A 9 -11.62 -1.56 -28.35
C ASP A 9 -10.24 -2.23 -28.43
N ILE A 10 -10.25 -3.52 -28.77
CA ILE A 10 -9.06 -4.37 -28.87
C ILE A 10 -8.06 -3.79 -29.87
N ALA A 11 -8.52 -3.10 -30.92
CA ALA A 11 -7.65 -2.45 -31.89
C ALA A 11 -6.92 -1.24 -31.30
N LYS A 12 -7.60 -0.46 -30.45
CA LYS A 12 -6.99 0.65 -29.71
C LYS A 12 -5.94 0.14 -28.71
N SER A 13 -6.25 -0.92 -27.97
CA SER A 13 -5.31 -1.55 -27.03
C SER A 13 -4.07 -2.15 -27.72
N ALA A 14 -4.25 -2.76 -28.89
CA ALA A 14 -3.14 -3.29 -29.70
C ALA A 14 -2.25 -2.18 -30.26
N ALA A 15 -2.83 -1.07 -30.73
CA ALA A 15 -2.09 0.10 -31.21
C ALA A 15 -1.29 0.78 -30.07
N GLU A 16 -1.89 0.94 -28.89
CA GLU A 16 -1.20 1.47 -27.71
C GLU A 16 -0.06 0.56 -27.23
N THR A 17 -0.20 -0.76 -27.39
CA THR A 17 0.85 -1.74 -27.05
C THR A 17 2.00 -1.70 -28.05
N ALA A 18 1.70 -1.58 -29.35
CA ALA A 18 2.71 -1.45 -30.40
C ALA A 18 3.48 -0.11 -30.27
N ASP A 19 2.78 0.98 -29.98
CA ASP A 19 3.36 2.31 -29.73
C ASP A 19 4.25 2.32 -28.46
N ARG A 20 3.86 1.59 -27.41
CA ARG A 20 4.71 1.37 -26.22
C ARG A 20 5.97 0.56 -26.53
N LEU A 21 5.86 -0.47 -27.36
CA LEU A 21 7.02 -1.28 -27.78
C LEU A 21 7.98 -0.48 -28.67
N ASP A 22 7.46 0.35 -29.57
CA ASP A 22 8.28 1.22 -30.42
C ASP A 22 9.04 2.28 -29.60
N ARG A 23 8.39 2.84 -28.56
CA ARG A 23 9.02 3.78 -27.63
C ARG A 23 10.04 3.13 -26.69
N ALA A 24 9.94 1.84 -26.39
CA ALA A 24 10.96 1.13 -25.61
C ALA A 24 12.34 1.14 -26.32
N HIS A 25 12.38 1.25 -27.65
CA HIS A 25 13.63 1.40 -28.40
C HIS A 25 14.34 2.75 -28.15
N GLN A 26 13.63 3.75 -27.61
CA GLN A 26 14.17 5.06 -27.26
C GLN A 26 14.99 5.04 -25.98
N PHE A 27 15.08 3.90 -25.28
CA PHE A 27 15.84 3.76 -24.04
C PHE A 27 16.98 2.74 -24.19
N GLY A 28 17.99 2.88 -23.33
CA GLY A 28 18.94 1.83 -23.01
C GLY A 28 18.28 0.65 -22.30
N GLU A 29 19.11 -0.31 -21.87
CA GLU A 29 18.64 -1.39 -20.99
C GLU A 29 18.18 -0.78 -19.65
N ALA A 30 17.01 -1.19 -19.18
CA ALA A 30 16.57 -0.83 -17.84
C ALA A 30 17.34 -1.69 -16.83
N THR A 31 17.83 -1.07 -15.76
CA THR A 31 18.47 -1.78 -14.65
C THR A 31 17.58 -1.75 -13.42
N ARG A 32 17.65 -2.83 -12.64
CA ARG A 32 17.05 -2.92 -11.30
C ARG A 32 18.17 -3.10 -10.28
N GLU A 33 18.36 -2.09 -9.45
CA GLU A 33 19.43 -2.05 -8.44
C GLU A 33 18.81 -1.99 -7.03
N PRO A 34 19.39 -2.66 -6.01
CA PRO A 34 18.99 -2.44 -4.63
C PRO A 34 19.21 -0.96 -4.23
N ASP A 35 18.28 -0.35 -3.49
CA ASP A 35 18.50 0.99 -2.94
C ASP A 35 19.40 0.88 -1.70
N ALA A 36 20.65 1.33 -1.82
CA ALA A 36 21.63 1.29 -0.73
C ALA A 36 21.24 2.15 0.49
N SER A 37 20.25 3.04 0.36
CA SER A 37 19.72 3.82 1.49
C SER A 37 18.71 3.05 2.34
N ASP A 38 18.24 1.89 1.88
CA ASP A 38 17.33 1.03 2.62
C ASP A 38 18.08 -0.14 3.28
N PRO A 39 18.38 -0.08 4.59
CA PRO A 39 19.08 -1.15 5.29
C PRO A 39 18.30 -2.46 5.37
N GLU A 40 16.98 -2.43 5.13
CA GLU A 40 16.13 -3.61 5.13
C GLU A 40 16.18 -4.35 3.77
N GLY A 41 16.80 -3.75 2.75
CA GLY A 41 16.97 -4.36 1.42
C GLY A 41 15.67 -4.55 0.65
N ARG A 42 14.63 -3.78 0.99
CA ARG A 42 13.28 -3.89 0.41
C ARG A 42 13.01 -2.88 -0.69
N SER A 43 13.89 -1.89 -0.79
CA SER A 43 13.81 -0.83 -1.78
C SER A 43 14.71 -1.13 -2.95
N PHE A 44 14.25 -0.75 -4.13
CA PHE A 44 14.99 -0.90 -5.37
C PHE A 44 14.80 0.34 -6.23
N ILE A 45 15.79 0.57 -7.10
CA ILE A 45 15.82 1.64 -8.06
C ILE A 45 15.73 1.01 -9.44
N LEU A 46 14.70 1.38 -10.19
CA LEU A 46 14.65 1.13 -11.63
C LEU A 46 15.28 2.33 -12.32
N ARG A 47 16.27 2.08 -13.18
CA ARG A 47 16.99 3.12 -13.90
C ARG A 47 16.99 2.82 -15.40
N ALA A 48 16.75 3.84 -16.22
CA ALA A 48 16.94 3.76 -17.66
C ALA A 48 17.43 5.10 -18.22
N GLU A 49 18.33 5.06 -19.20
CA GLU A 49 18.81 6.24 -19.91
C GLU A 49 18.13 6.34 -21.27
N SER A 50 17.61 7.51 -21.64
CA SER A 50 17.06 7.71 -22.98
C SER A 50 18.16 7.87 -24.03
N LYS A 51 17.99 7.25 -25.18
CA LYS A 51 18.82 7.42 -26.39
C LYS A 51 18.38 8.60 -27.24
N ALA A 52 17.14 9.05 -27.06
CA ALA A 52 16.50 10.15 -27.77
C ALA A 52 15.66 11.00 -26.81
N GLU A 53 14.96 12.01 -27.34
CA GLU A 53 13.97 12.73 -26.54
C GLU A 53 12.88 11.78 -26.03
N ALA A 54 12.52 11.90 -24.75
CA ALA A 54 11.59 11.00 -24.09
C ALA A 54 10.83 11.68 -22.96
N THR A 55 9.67 11.15 -22.60
CA THR A 55 8.85 11.61 -21.46
C THR A 55 8.92 10.65 -20.30
N TRP A 56 8.39 11.08 -19.14
CA TRP A 56 8.25 10.18 -17.99
C TRP A 56 7.27 9.04 -18.23
N VAL A 57 6.23 9.27 -19.04
CA VAL A 57 5.28 8.21 -19.44
C VAL A 57 5.99 7.10 -20.21
N ASP A 58 6.96 7.44 -21.04
CA ASP A 58 7.73 6.47 -21.82
C ASP A 58 8.64 5.64 -20.91
N ALA A 59 9.34 6.29 -19.97
CA ALA A 59 10.16 5.61 -18.96
C ALA A 59 9.33 4.69 -18.06
N MET A 60 8.15 5.15 -17.62
CA MET A 60 7.22 4.33 -16.83
C MET A 60 6.73 3.10 -17.59
N ALA A 61 6.42 3.24 -18.88
CA ALA A 61 6.02 2.10 -19.71
C ALA A 61 7.12 1.03 -19.79
N LEU A 62 8.38 1.45 -19.91
CA LEU A 62 9.54 0.56 -19.85
C LEU A 62 9.65 -0.13 -18.49
N PHE A 63 9.58 0.63 -17.39
CA PHE A 63 9.66 0.08 -16.03
C PHE A 63 8.53 -0.92 -15.74
N PHE A 64 7.30 -0.68 -16.21
CA PHE A 64 6.20 -1.64 -16.06
C PHE A 64 6.38 -2.91 -16.89
N ALA A 65 7.07 -2.82 -18.03
CA ALA A 65 7.38 -3.99 -18.86
C ALA A 65 8.44 -4.90 -18.20
N ASP A 66 9.40 -4.32 -17.48
CA ASP A 66 10.52 -5.02 -16.84
C ASP A 66 10.20 -5.63 -15.45
N ASN A 67 8.91 -5.91 -15.21
CA ASN A 67 8.40 -6.66 -14.06
C ASN A 67 8.75 -6.04 -12.69
N GLN A 68 8.04 -4.97 -12.30
CA GLN A 68 8.13 -4.31 -10.98
C GLN A 68 7.60 -5.16 -9.81
N THR A 69 7.61 -6.49 -9.90
CA THR A 69 7.19 -7.31 -8.78
C THR A 69 8.29 -7.32 -7.74
N CYS A 70 7.89 -7.11 -6.48
CA CYS A 70 8.77 -7.44 -5.38
C CYS A 70 9.16 -8.91 -5.47
N PRO A 71 10.35 -9.32 -4.98
CA PRO A 71 10.79 -10.71 -5.04
C PRO A 71 9.79 -11.70 -4.43
N GLU A 72 8.94 -11.22 -3.51
CA GLU A 72 7.89 -11.98 -2.83
C GLU A 72 6.50 -11.81 -3.45
N GLY A 73 6.38 -11.22 -4.64
CA GLY A 73 5.10 -10.92 -5.28
C GLY A 73 4.29 -9.80 -4.61
N ALA A 74 4.87 -9.15 -3.60
CA ALA A 74 4.27 -7.99 -2.93
C ALA A 74 4.14 -6.79 -3.89
N ASN A 75 3.15 -5.93 -3.62
CA ASN A 75 3.11 -4.60 -4.21
C ASN A 75 4.29 -3.76 -3.72
N PHE A 76 4.56 -2.67 -4.42
CA PHE A 76 5.53 -1.67 -4.01
C PHE A 76 4.87 -0.28 -3.98
N SER A 77 5.44 0.61 -3.19
CA SER A 77 5.13 2.03 -3.18
C SER A 77 6.27 2.81 -3.82
N ILE A 78 5.93 3.82 -4.63
CA ILE A 78 6.91 4.71 -5.25
C ILE A 78 7.20 5.86 -4.29
N HIS A 79 8.47 6.08 -3.96
CA HIS A 79 8.92 7.12 -3.03
C HIS A 79 9.85 8.15 -3.67
N GLY A 80 10.37 7.86 -4.86
CA GLY A 80 11.30 8.74 -5.57
C GLY A 80 11.13 8.64 -7.07
N MET A 81 11.21 9.77 -7.75
CA MET A 81 11.21 9.86 -9.20
C MET A 81 12.21 10.93 -9.63
N SER A 82 12.99 10.66 -10.67
CA SER A 82 13.93 11.60 -11.27
C SER A 82 13.88 11.45 -12.79
N PRO A 83 13.85 12.54 -13.58
CA PRO A 83 14.05 13.94 -13.19
C PRO A 83 12.86 14.59 -12.44
N ASN A 84 13.17 15.63 -11.65
CA ASN A 84 12.35 16.42 -10.71
C ASN A 84 10.83 16.09 -10.56
N GLN A 85 10.44 15.66 -9.35
CA GLN A 85 9.05 15.40 -8.95
C GLN A 85 8.09 16.60 -9.11
N GLU A 86 8.56 17.84 -8.96
CA GLU A 86 7.69 19.03 -9.04
C GLU A 86 7.17 19.32 -10.45
N GLU A 87 7.96 18.99 -11.47
CA GLU A 87 7.56 19.12 -12.87
C GLU A 87 6.64 17.97 -13.27
N LEU A 88 6.96 16.75 -12.81
CA LEU A 88 6.12 15.56 -12.98
C LEU A 88 4.73 15.72 -12.34
N ALA A 89 4.63 16.43 -11.21
CA ALA A 89 3.35 16.67 -10.54
C ALA A 89 2.40 17.59 -11.32
N LYS A 90 2.91 18.39 -12.26
CA LYS A 90 2.12 19.35 -13.04
C LYS A 90 1.63 18.75 -14.35
N ASP A 91 2.52 18.08 -15.09
CA ASP A 91 2.18 17.40 -16.34
C ASP A 91 3.21 16.30 -16.66
N PRO A 92 2.99 15.07 -16.18
CA PRO A 92 3.95 13.97 -16.38
C PRO A 92 4.05 13.51 -17.84
N ALA A 93 3.05 13.82 -18.68
CA ALA A 93 3.02 13.45 -20.08
C ALA A 93 3.55 14.56 -21.01
N GLY A 94 3.54 15.82 -20.56
CA GLY A 94 3.91 16.98 -21.37
C GLY A 94 5.37 17.39 -21.29
N VAL A 95 6.13 16.93 -20.28
CA VAL A 95 7.56 17.27 -20.17
C VAL A 95 8.39 16.30 -21.01
N VAL A 96 9.05 16.85 -22.02
CA VAL A 96 10.00 16.14 -22.89
C VAL A 96 11.41 16.43 -22.40
N TYR A 97 12.16 15.36 -22.13
CA TYR A 97 13.56 15.43 -21.72
C TYR A 97 14.47 15.09 -22.91
N PRO A 98 15.67 15.69 -23.00
CA PRO A 98 16.61 15.38 -24.08
C PRO A 98 17.16 13.96 -23.98
N GLY A 99 17.74 13.46 -25.08
CA GLY A 99 18.53 12.22 -25.07
C GLY A 99 19.71 12.30 -24.09
N GLY A 100 20.04 11.17 -23.47
CA GLY A 100 21.01 11.06 -22.37
C GLY A 100 20.41 11.36 -21.00
N THR A 101 19.09 11.55 -20.90
CA THR A 101 18.42 11.75 -19.61
C THR A 101 18.31 10.43 -18.89
N VAL A 102 18.77 10.41 -17.63
CA VAL A 102 18.63 9.26 -16.73
C VAL A 102 17.33 9.38 -15.95
N PHE A 103 16.48 8.40 -16.15
CA PHE A 103 15.20 8.25 -15.48
C PHE A 103 15.34 7.24 -14.35
N GLU A 104 14.94 7.62 -13.13
CA GLU A 104 15.01 6.77 -11.94
C GLU A 104 13.68 6.69 -11.21
N LEU A 105 13.18 5.48 -10.98
CA LEU A 105 12.04 5.20 -10.12
C LEU A 105 12.54 4.46 -8.87
N ARG A 106 12.33 5.05 -7.70
CA ARG A 106 12.62 4.42 -6.42
C ARG A 106 11.35 3.84 -5.84
N ALA A 107 11.34 2.53 -5.68
CA ALA A 107 10.23 1.76 -5.15
C ALA A 107 10.65 1.05 -3.87
N GLN A 108 9.72 0.94 -2.92
CA GLN A 108 9.87 0.13 -1.72
C GLN A 108 8.80 -0.96 -1.73
N CYS A 109 9.21 -2.20 -1.56
CA CYS A 109 8.27 -3.30 -1.40
C CYS A 109 7.42 -3.10 -0.15
N GLU A 110 6.11 -3.32 -0.24
CA GLU A 110 5.19 -3.28 0.90
C GLU A 110 5.34 -4.57 1.74
N VAL A 111 5.37 -4.44 3.08
CA VAL A 111 5.49 -5.60 3.99
C VAL A 111 4.09 -6.17 4.21
N ALA A 112 3.96 -7.49 4.16
CA ALA A 112 2.78 -8.16 4.70
C ALA A 112 2.62 -7.84 6.20
N PHE A 113 1.40 -7.86 6.71
CA PHE A 113 1.21 -7.71 8.15
C PHE A 113 1.78 -8.93 8.88
N PRO A 114 2.42 -8.79 10.06
CA PRO A 114 3.03 -9.90 10.78
C PRO A 114 2.09 -11.10 11.07
N HIS A 115 0.78 -10.85 11.12
CA HIS A 115 -0.27 -11.86 11.29
C HIS A 115 -1.29 -11.78 10.15
N GLU A 116 -0.79 -11.76 8.92
CA GLU A 116 -1.60 -11.93 7.73
C GLU A 116 -1.78 -13.41 7.40
N ILE A 117 -3.03 -13.82 7.25
CA ILE A 117 -3.45 -15.18 6.97
C ILE A 117 -4.11 -15.18 5.59
N ALA A 118 -3.54 -15.97 4.68
CA ALA A 118 -4.11 -16.19 3.36
C ALA A 118 -5.49 -16.83 3.46
N ILE A 119 -6.46 -16.30 2.70
CA ILE A 119 -7.82 -16.82 2.59
C ILE A 119 -8.21 -17.08 1.14
N ASP A 120 -9.14 -18.02 0.94
CA ASP A 120 -9.78 -18.22 -0.35
C ASP A 120 -10.52 -16.93 -0.77
N PRO A 121 -10.31 -16.40 -1.99
CA PRO A 121 -11.06 -15.24 -2.50
C PRO A 121 -12.58 -15.42 -2.47
N ALA A 122 -13.08 -16.66 -2.45
CA ALA A 122 -14.49 -17.01 -2.38
C ALA A 122 -15.05 -17.08 -0.95
N ILE A 123 -14.23 -16.86 0.10
CA ILE A 123 -14.70 -16.85 1.49
C ILE A 123 -15.82 -15.81 1.66
N THR A 124 -16.89 -16.21 2.33
CA THR A 124 -17.96 -15.27 2.65
C THR A 124 -17.52 -14.32 3.78
N GLN A 125 -18.19 -13.16 3.88
CA GLN A 125 -17.90 -12.23 4.96
C GLN A 125 -18.16 -12.83 6.34
N ASP A 126 -19.21 -13.64 6.48
CA ASP A 126 -19.55 -14.26 7.77
C ASP A 126 -18.50 -15.29 8.18
N GLU A 127 -18.05 -16.14 7.25
CA GLU A 127 -16.94 -17.08 7.49
C GLU A 127 -15.64 -16.36 7.84
N ALA A 128 -15.33 -15.25 7.16
CA ALA A 128 -14.15 -14.45 7.47
C ALA A 128 -14.23 -13.81 8.86
N PHE A 129 -15.41 -13.30 9.26
CA PHE A 129 -15.62 -12.75 10.60
C PHE A 129 -15.61 -13.82 11.68
N ASP A 130 -16.16 -15.01 11.43
CA ASP A 130 -16.06 -16.13 12.36
C ASP A 130 -14.61 -16.57 12.55
N ARG A 131 -13.83 -16.60 11.47
CA ARG A 131 -12.40 -16.86 11.57
C ARG A 131 -11.66 -15.77 12.35
N LEU A 132 -11.91 -14.50 12.07
CA LEU A 132 -11.33 -13.40 12.84
C LEU A 132 -11.67 -13.50 14.34
N ARG A 133 -12.90 -13.86 14.70
CA ARG A 133 -13.28 -14.08 16.09
C ARG A 133 -12.42 -15.14 16.74
N LEU A 134 -12.26 -16.29 16.09
CA LEU A 134 -11.44 -17.41 16.57
C LEU A 134 -9.98 -17.02 16.74
N GLU A 135 -9.39 -16.34 15.75
CA GLU A 135 -7.99 -15.90 15.79
C GLU A 135 -7.76 -14.84 16.89
N LEU A 136 -8.70 -13.91 17.06
CA LEU A 136 -8.59 -12.84 18.05
C LEU A 136 -8.83 -13.33 19.48
N SER A 137 -9.84 -14.16 19.72
CA SER A 137 -10.15 -14.67 21.06
C SER A 137 -9.21 -15.80 21.48
N GLY A 138 -8.49 -16.40 20.53
CA GLY A 138 -7.83 -17.68 20.74
C GLY A 138 -8.85 -18.72 21.23
N ALA A 139 -8.54 -19.38 22.35
CA ALA A 139 -9.45 -20.33 23.00
C ALA A 139 -10.45 -19.70 23.99
N GLY A 140 -10.44 -18.37 24.16
CA GLY A 140 -11.29 -17.65 25.13
C GLY A 140 -12.65 -17.23 24.57
N PRO A 141 -13.56 -16.73 25.43
CA PRO A 141 -14.82 -16.12 24.98
C PRO A 141 -14.56 -14.81 24.22
N PHE A 142 -15.32 -14.59 23.14
CA PHE A 142 -15.24 -13.36 22.36
C PHE A 142 -15.97 -12.21 23.06
N ASP A 143 -15.28 -11.11 23.30
CA ASP A 143 -15.82 -9.89 23.93
C ASP A 143 -15.99 -8.78 22.88
N PRO A 144 -17.21 -8.49 22.41
CA PRO A 144 -17.44 -7.48 21.37
C PRO A 144 -17.08 -6.06 21.80
N SER A 145 -16.82 -5.80 23.09
CA SER A 145 -16.38 -4.50 23.59
C SER A 145 -14.85 -4.31 23.53
N ARG A 146 -14.10 -5.37 23.24
CA ARG A 146 -12.62 -5.37 23.18
C ARG A 146 -12.07 -5.61 21.78
N TYR A 147 -12.90 -6.13 20.88
CA TYR A 147 -12.51 -6.46 19.51
C TYR A 147 -13.29 -5.63 18.50
N HIS A 148 -12.59 -5.07 17.52
CA HIS A 148 -13.19 -4.47 16.33
C HIS A 148 -12.83 -5.30 15.10
N MET A 149 -13.80 -5.53 14.22
CA MET A 149 -13.59 -6.23 12.96
C MET A 149 -14.21 -5.44 11.82
N THR A 150 -13.57 -5.44 10.65
CA THR A 150 -14.07 -4.76 9.45
C THR A 150 -13.62 -5.46 8.18
N SER A 151 -14.36 -5.26 7.09
CA SER A 151 -13.93 -5.64 5.74
C SER A 151 -13.28 -4.45 5.03
N VAL A 152 -12.31 -4.72 4.17
CA VAL A 152 -11.53 -3.74 3.42
C VAL A 152 -11.51 -4.13 1.96
N SER A 153 -12.08 -3.29 1.09
CA SER A 153 -11.98 -3.49 -0.36
C SER A 153 -10.69 -2.84 -0.89
N PHE A 154 -10.01 -3.54 -1.79
CA PHE A 154 -8.79 -3.06 -2.45
C PHE A 154 -8.84 -3.30 -3.96
N GLY A 155 -7.98 -2.59 -4.69
CA GLY A 155 -7.87 -2.65 -6.16
C GLY A 155 -6.82 -1.67 -6.69
N GLU A 156 -6.85 -1.39 -8.00
CA GLU A 156 -5.91 -0.48 -8.69
C GLU A 156 -5.67 0.84 -7.96
N LEU A 157 -6.77 1.55 -7.69
CA LEU A 157 -6.73 2.89 -7.12
C LEU A 157 -6.51 2.90 -5.60
N ASN A 158 -6.58 1.72 -4.97
CA ASN A 158 -6.42 1.55 -3.53
C ASN A 158 -5.75 0.21 -3.24
N PRO A 159 -4.41 0.13 -3.38
CA PRO A 159 -3.67 -1.11 -3.22
C PRO A 159 -3.93 -1.78 -1.86
N LYS A 160 -3.81 -3.12 -1.81
CA LYS A 160 -4.14 -3.94 -0.64
C LYS A 160 -3.62 -3.35 0.67
N TYR A 161 -2.31 -3.11 0.77
CA TYR A 161 -1.72 -2.63 2.02
C TYR A 161 -2.06 -1.17 2.31
N SER A 162 -2.16 -0.30 1.30
CA SER A 162 -2.69 1.07 1.48
C SER A 162 -4.11 1.06 2.06
N ALA A 163 -4.98 0.17 1.54
CA ALA A 163 -6.35 0.02 2.01
C ALA A 163 -6.41 -0.48 3.47
N LEU A 164 -5.58 -1.47 3.81
CA LEU A 164 -5.46 -2.00 5.17
C LEU A 164 -4.95 -0.95 6.16
N HIS A 165 -3.93 -0.16 5.80
CA HIS A 165 -3.43 0.94 6.64
C HIS A 165 -4.50 2.01 6.88
N LYS A 166 -5.28 2.38 5.86
CA LYS A 166 -6.43 3.30 6.03
C LYS A 166 -7.46 2.73 7.00
N ALA A 167 -7.81 1.45 6.86
CA ALA A 167 -8.74 0.77 7.76
C ALA A 167 -8.24 0.74 9.20
N LEU A 168 -6.95 0.46 9.41
CA LEU A 168 -6.29 0.53 10.72
C LEU A 168 -6.35 1.94 11.31
N GLY A 169 -6.08 2.97 10.52
CA GLY A 169 -6.20 4.37 10.94
C GLY A 169 -7.63 4.72 11.39
N TYR A 170 -8.65 4.24 10.67
CA TYR A 170 -10.05 4.40 11.08
C TYR A 170 -10.38 3.67 12.38
N MET A 171 -9.90 2.44 12.56
CA MET A 171 -10.08 1.67 13.79
C MET A 171 -9.41 2.37 14.97
N LEU A 172 -8.20 2.88 14.79
CA LEU A 172 -7.46 3.61 15.83
C LEU A 172 -8.21 4.89 16.22
N ALA A 173 -8.63 5.68 15.23
CA ALA A 173 -9.38 6.92 15.48
C ALA A 173 -10.72 6.65 16.20
N ARG A 174 -11.38 5.54 15.88
CA ARG A 174 -12.60 5.09 16.58
C ARG A 174 -12.29 4.69 18.02
N GLY A 175 -11.30 3.82 18.23
CA GLY A 175 -10.89 3.38 19.57
C GLY A 175 -10.51 4.55 20.47
N THR A 176 -9.76 5.53 19.96
CA THR A 176 -9.41 6.75 20.72
C THR A 176 -10.64 7.54 21.19
N ARG A 177 -11.69 7.62 20.37
CA ARG A 177 -12.96 8.27 20.75
C ARG A 177 -13.70 7.48 21.81
N GLU A 178 -13.75 6.16 21.68
CA GLU A 178 -14.38 5.26 22.64
C GLU A 178 -13.64 5.27 24.00
N CYS A 179 -12.32 5.43 23.98
CA CYS A 179 -11.46 5.51 25.17
C CYS A 179 -11.31 6.91 25.78
N GLY A 180 -12.16 7.87 25.39
CA GLY A 180 -12.20 9.19 26.03
C GLY A 180 -10.92 10.03 25.89
N SER A 181 -10.19 9.88 24.79
CA SER A 181 -8.93 10.60 24.49
C SER A 181 -7.70 10.20 25.33
N ALA A 182 -7.81 9.22 26.24
CA ALA A 182 -6.67 8.71 27.00
C ALA A 182 -5.64 7.94 26.13
N GLY A 183 -6.02 7.63 24.89
CA GLY A 183 -5.25 6.83 23.95
C GLY A 183 -5.79 5.40 23.88
N VAL A 184 -5.41 4.71 22.81
CA VAL A 184 -5.77 3.31 22.57
C VAL A 184 -4.52 2.56 22.12
N GLN A 185 -4.36 1.34 22.61
CA GLN A 185 -3.29 0.44 22.19
C GLN A 185 -3.90 -0.78 21.51
N PHE A 186 -3.41 -1.12 20.32
CA PHE A 186 -3.68 -2.43 19.72
C PHE A 186 -2.81 -3.49 20.39
N ARG A 187 -3.46 -4.54 20.91
CA ARG A 187 -2.79 -5.68 21.55
C ARG A 187 -2.58 -6.82 20.58
N ASN A 188 -3.59 -7.07 19.75
CA ASN A 188 -3.56 -8.10 18.73
C ASN A 188 -4.13 -7.53 17.43
N LEU A 189 -3.56 -7.94 16.31
CA LEU A 189 -3.99 -7.55 14.97
C LEU A 189 -3.94 -8.79 14.09
N VAL A 190 -5.06 -9.13 13.47
CA VAL A 190 -5.18 -10.24 12.52
C VAL A 190 -5.68 -9.68 11.20
N VAL A 191 -4.99 -10.05 10.11
CA VAL A 191 -5.40 -9.70 8.75
C VAL A 191 -5.73 -11.00 8.03
N LEU A 192 -6.94 -11.12 7.50
CA LEU A 192 -7.30 -12.16 6.55
C LEU A 192 -7.36 -11.53 5.17
N ALA A 193 -6.46 -11.91 4.27
CA ALA A 193 -6.46 -11.39 2.91
C ALA A 193 -6.21 -12.51 1.91
N PRO A 194 -6.80 -12.46 0.71
CA PRO A 194 -6.42 -13.39 -0.33
C PRO A 194 -4.98 -13.14 -0.73
N ASP A 195 -4.29 -14.21 -1.11
CA ASP A 195 -3.01 -14.07 -1.81
C ASP A 195 -3.26 -13.24 -3.07
N THR A 196 -2.52 -12.15 -3.22
CA THR A 196 -2.55 -11.37 -4.46
C THR A 196 -1.65 -12.11 -5.44
N PRO A 197 -2.20 -12.79 -6.47
CA PRO A 197 -1.36 -13.49 -7.43
C PRO A 197 -0.43 -12.50 -8.15
N GLU A 198 0.73 -12.99 -8.59
CA GLU A 198 1.79 -12.27 -9.35
C GLU A 198 1.30 -11.67 -10.70
N SER A 199 0.00 -11.66 -10.97
CA SER A 199 -0.54 -11.32 -12.27
C SER A 199 -0.46 -9.82 -12.57
N ARG A 200 -0.16 -9.50 -13.83
CA ARG A 200 -0.21 -8.14 -14.41
C ARG A 200 -1.58 -7.44 -14.30
N THR A 201 -2.62 -8.16 -13.88
CA THR A 201 -3.93 -7.58 -13.57
C THR A 201 -3.98 -7.15 -12.11
N PRO A 202 -4.34 -5.90 -11.84
CA PRO A 202 -4.47 -5.39 -10.49
C PRO A 202 -5.55 -6.16 -9.75
N ALA A 203 -5.13 -6.88 -8.72
CA ALA A 203 -6.01 -7.70 -7.92
C ALA A 203 -7.02 -6.80 -7.21
N THR A 204 -8.27 -6.86 -7.65
CA THR A 204 -9.39 -6.36 -6.85
C THR A 204 -9.82 -7.46 -5.89
N GLY A 205 -10.14 -7.08 -4.67
CA GLY A 205 -10.48 -8.08 -3.65
C GLY A 205 -10.98 -7.46 -2.36
N LYS A 206 -11.27 -8.35 -1.43
CA LYS A 206 -11.63 -8.01 -0.05
C LYS A 206 -10.64 -8.66 0.89
N ALA A 207 -10.18 -7.87 1.85
CA ALA A 207 -9.50 -8.35 3.04
C ALA A 207 -10.40 -8.08 4.26
N TYR A 208 -10.08 -8.72 5.37
CA TYR A 208 -10.77 -8.58 6.63
C TYR A 208 -9.73 -8.32 7.71
N LEU A 209 -10.05 -7.37 8.57
CA LEU A 209 -9.14 -6.85 9.57
C LEU A 209 -9.82 -7.00 10.93
N GLY A 210 -9.15 -7.61 11.88
CA GLY A 210 -9.60 -7.73 13.26
C GLY A 210 -8.53 -7.22 14.20
N ALA A 211 -8.90 -6.39 15.17
CA ALA A 211 -7.97 -5.91 16.20
C ALA A 211 -8.58 -5.97 17.59
N GLU A 212 -7.76 -6.36 18.55
CA GLU A 212 -8.02 -6.19 19.98
C GLU A 212 -7.49 -4.84 20.43
N TYR A 213 -8.31 -4.05 21.10
CA TYR A 213 -7.90 -2.76 21.65
C TYR A 213 -8.05 -2.71 23.16
N GLU A 214 -7.17 -1.93 23.77
CA GLU A 214 -7.21 -1.58 25.18
C GLU A 214 -7.14 -0.07 25.31
N CYS A 215 -8.04 0.50 26.12
CA CYS A 215 -7.96 1.91 26.48
C CYS A 215 -6.76 2.14 27.39
N MET A 216 -5.92 3.08 27.03
CA MET A 216 -4.81 3.47 27.88
C MET A 216 -5.35 4.19 29.12
N ALA A 217 -4.71 3.97 30.27
CA ALA A 217 -4.98 4.80 31.44
C ALA A 217 -4.59 6.25 31.10
N ALA A 218 -5.47 7.20 31.41
CA ALA A 218 -5.10 8.60 31.35
C ALA A 218 -3.88 8.79 32.25
N ALA A 219 -2.81 9.39 31.72
CA ALA A 219 -1.67 9.74 32.54
C ALA A 219 -2.19 10.60 33.69
N THR A 220 -2.19 10.04 34.91
CA THR A 220 -2.40 10.84 36.11
C THR A 220 -1.23 11.79 36.17
N THR A 221 -1.42 13.01 35.69
CA THR A 221 -0.54 14.12 36.00
C THR A 221 -0.62 14.27 37.51
N GLU A 222 0.30 13.63 38.23
CA GLU A 222 0.57 13.96 39.61
C GLU A 222 1.02 15.41 39.60
N SER A 223 0.04 16.30 39.75
CA SER A 223 0.21 17.68 40.15
C SER A 223 0.75 17.66 41.58
N GLY A 224 2.02 17.26 41.72
CA GLY A 224 2.81 17.47 42.90
C GLY A 224 2.96 18.97 43.07
N THR A 225 2.00 19.59 43.75
CA THR A 225 2.15 20.95 44.27
C THR A 225 3.34 20.90 45.22
N PRO A 226 4.48 21.56 44.93
CA PRO A 226 5.59 21.56 45.86
C PRO A 226 5.13 22.28 47.13
N HIS A 227 5.02 21.52 48.23
CA HIS A 227 4.79 22.08 49.55
C HIS A 227 6.09 22.78 49.97
N LEU A 228 6.17 24.08 49.73
CA LEU A 228 7.20 24.93 50.29
C LEU A 228 6.97 25.01 51.81
N GLU A 229 7.71 24.22 52.57
CA GLU A 229 7.85 24.41 54.02
C GLU A 229 8.47 25.81 54.28
N PRO A 230 7.88 26.63 55.15
CA PRO A 230 8.53 27.85 55.59
C PRO A 230 9.71 27.50 56.50
N GLY A 231 10.92 27.76 56.01
CA GLY A 231 12.15 27.62 56.79
C GLY A 231 12.21 28.63 57.95
N PRO A 232 13.00 28.31 58.99
CA PRO A 232 13.05 29.00 60.29
C PRO A 232 13.61 30.43 60.23
#